data_AF-A0A450VA50-F1
#
_entry.id   AF-A0A450VA50-F1
#
_cell.length_a   1.000
_cell.length_b   1.000
_cell.length_c   1.000
_cell.angle_alpha   90.00
_cell.angle_beta   90.00
_cell.angle_gamma   90.00
#
_symmetry.space_group_name_H-M   'P 1'
#
loop_
_entity.id
_entity.type
_entity.pdbx_description
1 polymer ?
#
loop_
_entity_poly.entity_id
_entity_poly.type
_entity_poly.pdbx_seq_one_letter_code
_entity_poly.pdbx_strand_id
1 'polypeptide(L)'
;MVRILATPISHWRTHEVWEYLFNHPPPWGGSHDFLLGLYRQAASGECPIVLDPDTPSCGGSRFGCWTCTVVRQDRSMQGFIDTGEDWMRPLIEFRNWLKDIRERPERRLAVRRDGSDGPGPFSPECRKEILEKLLKIERDLGLTLLSDEELRYIQAEWHREFDLAETATALARQYGRDVQEITIIRLPSIEQQVLDDLIAEHAVNPDLVDRLLRLVLYDYKDLNLYGNKAALQREIAERIEISLKQTDSFARSG
;
A
#
# COMPACT_ATOMS: atom_id res chain seq x y z
N MET A 1 -24.75 -14.16 13.70
CA MET A 1 -24.34 -13.49 14.94
C MET A 1 -24.61 -12.00 14.76
N VAL A 2 -25.69 -11.47 15.35
CA VAL A 2 -26.01 -10.04 15.25
C VAL A 2 -25.10 -9.30 16.22
N ARG A 3 -24.20 -8.48 15.69
CA ARG A 3 -23.33 -7.62 16.49
C ARG A 3 -24.21 -6.51 17.06
N ILE A 4 -24.54 -6.58 18.36
CA ILE A 4 -25.24 -5.50 19.05
C ILE A 4 -24.24 -4.35 19.17
N LEU A 5 -24.45 -3.29 18.40
CA LEU A 5 -23.77 -2.01 18.56
C LEU A 5 -24.49 -1.25 19.67
N ALA A 6 -23.85 -1.13 20.83
CA ALA A 6 -24.34 -0.28 21.90
C ALA A 6 -24.15 1.19 21.49
N THR A 7 -25.25 1.93 21.36
CA THR A 7 -25.25 3.36 21.08
C THR A 7 -25.81 4.11 22.31
N PRO A 8 -25.07 4.16 23.44
CA PRO A 8 -25.59 4.63 24.73
C PRO A 8 -26.04 6.10 24.73
N ILE A 9 -25.50 6.91 23.81
CA ILE A 9 -25.82 8.34 23.66
C ILE A 9 -26.57 8.64 22.37
N SER A 10 -27.24 7.65 21.75
CA SER A 10 -27.96 7.86 20.48
C SER A 10 -29.08 8.90 20.56
N HIS A 11 -29.60 9.16 21.77
CA HIS A 11 -30.62 10.16 22.04
C HIS A 11 -30.05 11.57 22.22
N TRP A 12 -28.72 11.71 22.33
CA TRP A 12 -28.07 12.99 22.52
C TRP A 12 -27.88 13.71 21.18
N ARG A 13 -28.12 15.01 21.20
CA ARG A 13 -27.79 15.94 20.12
C ARG A 13 -26.33 16.35 20.21
N THR A 14 -25.77 16.81 19.09
CA THR A 14 -24.36 17.22 19.03
C THR A 14 -23.99 18.29 20.06
N HIS A 15 -24.88 19.26 20.32
CA HIS A 15 -24.61 20.31 21.32
C HIS A 15 -24.59 19.77 22.75
N GLU A 16 -25.46 18.83 23.10
CA GLU A 16 -25.51 18.20 24.43
C GLU A 16 -24.21 17.43 24.70
N VAL A 17 -23.66 16.78 23.67
CA VAL A 17 -22.35 16.11 23.76
C VAL A 17 -21.25 17.13 24.03
N TRP A 18 -21.18 18.23 23.27
CA TRP A 18 -20.16 19.26 23.48
C TRP A 18 -20.29 19.95 24.84
N GLU A 19 -21.51 20.28 25.28
CA GLU A 19 -21.77 20.85 26.60
C GLU A 19 -21.26 19.93 27.71
N TYR A 20 -21.52 18.63 27.62
CA TYR A 20 -20.97 17.67 28.58
C TYR A 20 -19.44 17.64 28.55
N LEU A 21 -18.83 17.62 27.37
CA LEU A 21 -17.38 17.64 27.22
C LEU A 21 -16.74 18.91 27.82
N PHE A 22 -17.33 20.10 27.65
CA PHE A 22 -16.78 21.32 28.24
C PHE A 22 -16.86 21.37 29.76
N ASN A 23 -17.86 20.70 30.35
CA ASN A 23 -18.07 20.67 31.80
C ASN A 23 -17.29 19.57 32.52
N HIS A 24 -16.63 18.68 31.79
CA HIS A 24 -15.88 17.55 32.37
C HIS A 24 -14.46 17.51 31.81
N PRO A 25 -13.45 17.10 32.60
CA PRO A 25 -12.11 16.91 32.07
C PRO A 25 -12.08 15.73 31.08
N PRO A 26 -11.29 15.81 29.98
CA PRO A 26 -11.20 14.73 29.00
C PRO A 26 -10.53 13.50 29.65
N PRO A 27 -11.22 12.34 29.73
CA PRO A 27 -10.66 11.15 30.37
C PRO A 27 -9.49 10.52 29.58
N TRP A 28 -9.32 10.88 28.31
CA TRP A 28 -8.22 10.45 27.45
C TRP A 28 -7.00 11.38 27.51
N GLY A 29 -7.04 12.45 28.33
CA GLY A 29 -6.00 13.47 28.38
C GLY A 29 -6.08 14.51 27.24
N GLY A 30 -5.27 15.56 27.32
CA GLY A 30 -5.30 16.67 26.36
C GLY A 30 -6.34 17.75 26.69
N SER A 31 -6.73 18.55 25.68
CA SER A 31 -7.70 19.64 25.82
C SER A 31 -8.88 19.45 24.87
N HIS A 32 -10.09 19.76 25.34
CA HIS A 32 -11.29 19.85 24.50
C HIS A 32 -11.17 20.98 23.46
N ASP A 33 -10.41 22.04 23.74
CA ASP A 33 -10.15 23.11 22.76
C ASP A 33 -9.33 22.62 21.56
N PHE A 34 -8.35 21.75 21.82
CA PHE A 34 -7.58 21.10 20.76
C PHE A 34 -8.49 20.21 19.90
N LEU A 35 -9.34 19.40 20.54
CA LEU A 35 -10.30 18.54 19.83
C LEU A 35 -11.23 19.37 18.96
N LEU A 36 -11.79 20.45 19.50
CA LEU A 36 -12.66 21.36 18.76
C LEU A 36 -11.91 22.01 17.58
N GLY A 37 -10.68 22.48 17.83
CA GLY A 37 -9.80 23.03 16.80
C GLY A 37 -9.59 22.04 15.65
N LEU A 38 -9.30 20.78 15.96
CA LEU A 38 -9.11 19.71 14.99
C LEU A 38 -10.33 19.50 14.10
N TYR A 39 -11.52 19.38 14.69
CA TYR A 39 -12.78 19.22 13.92
C TYR A 39 -13.11 20.46 13.08
N ARG A 40 -12.81 21.66 13.59
CA ARG A 40 -13.01 22.92 12.86
C ARG A 40 -12.08 23.02 11.66
N GLN A 41 -10.79 22.73 11.82
CA GLN A 41 -9.81 22.74 10.74
C GLN A 41 -10.16 21.71 9.66
N ALA A 42 -10.55 20.51 10.08
CA ALA A 42 -10.99 19.46 9.16
C ALA A 42 -12.23 19.84 8.34
N ALA A 43 -13.04 20.78 8.82
CA ALA A 43 -14.19 21.34 8.10
C ALA A 43 -13.84 22.65 7.35
N SER A 44 -12.56 22.85 7.00
CA SER A 44 -12.06 24.05 6.30
C SER A 44 -12.31 25.36 7.06
N GLY A 45 -12.34 25.30 8.40
CA GLY A 45 -12.50 26.48 9.26
C GLY A 45 -13.95 26.91 9.53
N GLU A 46 -14.93 26.38 8.80
CA GLU A 46 -16.36 26.71 8.90
C GLU A 46 -17.11 25.89 9.97
N CYS A 47 -16.58 25.75 11.19
CA CYS A 47 -17.38 25.28 12.32
C CYS A 47 -17.82 26.46 13.19
N PRO A 48 -19.10 26.88 13.13
CA PRO A 48 -19.69 27.65 14.21
C PRO A 48 -19.81 26.69 15.40
N ILE A 49 -19.26 27.07 16.55
CA ILE A 49 -19.60 26.39 17.80
C ILE A 49 -21.12 26.44 17.92
N VAL A 50 -21.78 25.29 17.87
CA VAL A 50 -23.23 25.17 17.86
C VAL A 50 -23.75 25.52 19.27
N LEU A 51 -23.89 26.81 19.54
CA LEU A 51 -24.71 27.33 20.64
C LEU A 51 -26.19 27.45 20.23
N ASP A 52 -26.46 27.43 18.92
CA ASP A 52 -27.80 27.58 18.34
C ASP A 52 -28.23 26.28 17.63
N PRO A 53 -29.35 25.64 18.03
CA PRO A 53 -29.83 24.38 17.45
C PRO A 53 -30.04 24.39 15.93
N ASP A 54 -30.24 25.56 15.33
CA ASP A 54 -30.48 25.73 13.90
C ASP A 54 -29.19 25.81 13.05
N THR A 55 -28.02 25.77 13.70
CA THR A 55 -26.72 25.83 13.01
C THR A 55 -26.22 24.43 12.63
N PRO A 56 -25.86 24.17 11.36
CA PRO A 56 -25.35 22.86 10.92
C PRO A 56 -24.12 22.44 11.73
N SER A 57 -24.10 21.21 12.25
CA SER A 57 -22.97 20.73 13.05
C SER A 57 -21.76 20.38 12.19
N CYS A 58 -20.55 20.66 12.67
CA CYS A 58 -19.31 20.32 11.99
C CYS A 58 -18.94 18.82 12.05
N GLY A 59 -19.86 17.95 12.50
CA GLY A 59 -19.68 16.49 12.50
C GLY A 59 -19.72 15.83 11.11
N GLY A 60 -19.85 16.62 10.04
CA GLY A 60 -19.78 16.14 8.66
C GLY A 60 -18.36 15.84 8.16
N SER A 61 -17.33 16.45 8.77
CA SER A 61 -15.93 16.17 8.41
C SER A 61 -15.48 14.88 9.08
N ARG A 62 -15.12 13.88 8.28
CA ARG A 62 -14.68 12.56 8.74
C ARG A 62 -13.22 12.37 8.42
N PHE A 63 -12.43 12.05 9.43
CA PHE A 63 -11.05 11.64 9.25
C PHE A 63 -11.01 10.30 8.51
N GLY A 64 -10.47 10.33 7.28
CA GLY A 64 -10.29 9.15 6.45
C GLY A 64 -8.88 8.59 6.55
N CYS A 65 -8.69 7.39 6.01
CA CYS A 65 -7.34 6.91 5.72
C CYS A 65 -6.71 7.81 4.64
N TRP A 66 -5.54 8.37 4.93
CA TRP A 66 -4.88 9.33 4.06
C TRP A 66 -4.43 8.76 2.71
N THR A 67 -4.38 7.43 2.54
CA THR A 67 -4.11 6.74 1.26
C THR A 67 -5.39 6.23 0.56
N CYS A 68 -6.57 6.50 1.12
CA CYS A 68 -7.83 5.97 0.61
C CYS A 68 -8.18 6.52 -0.78
N THR A 69 -8.23 5.64 -1.77
CA THR A 69 -8.59 6.00 -3.17
C THR A 69 -10.08 5.86 -3.48
N VAL A 70 -10.88 5.35 -2.54
CA VAL A 70 -12.33 5.10 -2.72
C VAL A 70 -13.10 6.41 -2.88
N VAL A 71 -12.85 7.38 -2.02
CA VAL A 71 -13.49 8.71 -2.11
C VAL A 71 -12.93 9.50 -3.30
N ARG A 72 -13.66 10.48 -3.83
CA ARG A 72 -13.12 11.32 -4.93
C ARG A 72 -11.97 12.20 -4.44
N GLN A 73 -12.20 12.89 -3.33
CA GLN A 73 -11.29 13.86 -2.72
C GLN A 73 -11.31 13.69 -1.21
N ASP A 74 -10.17 13.85 -0.55
CA ASP A 74 -10.07 13.94 0.89
C ASP A 74 -10.31 15.39 1.34
N ARG A 75 -11.51 15.68 1.82
CA ARG A 75 -11.89 17.04 2.25
C ARG A 75 -11.24 17.42 3.58
N SER A 76 -11.00 16.47 4.46
CA SER A 76 -10.45 16.73 5.78
C SER A 76 -8.97 17.10 5.69
N MET A 77 -8.19 16.35 4.90
CA MET A 77 -6.79 16.68 4.63
C MET A 77 -6.65 18.02 3.89
N GLN A 78 -7.55 18.29 2.94
CA GLN A 78 -7.58 19.60 2.27
C GLN A 78 -7.89 20.72 3.27
N GLY A 79 -8.87 20.53 4.16
CA GLY A 79 -9.19 21.49 5.22
C GLY A 79 -7.98 21.77 6.13
N PHE A 80 -7.25 20.74 6.55
CA PHE A 80 -6.03 20.91 7.34
C PHE A 80 -4.98 21.76 6.62
N ILE A 81 -4.70 21.45 5.34
CA ILE A 81 -3.76 22.22 4.51
C ILE A 81 -4.23 23.68 4.38
N ASP A 82 -5.52 23.90 4.10
CA ASP A 82 -6.09 25.24 3.93
C ASP A 82 -6.01 26.06 5.24
N THR A 83 -5.99 25.39 6.40
CA THR A 83 -5.83 26.02 7.72
C THR A 83 -4.38 26.14 8.20
N GLY A 84 -3.39 25.77 7.39
CA GLY A 84 -1.97 25.99 7.65
C GLY A 84 -1.12 24.74 7.91
N GLU A 85 -1.70 23.53 7.87
CA GLU A 85 -0.96 22.27 8.01
C GLU A 85 -0.30 21.85 6.67
N ASP A 86 0.56 22.72 6.13
CA ASP A 86 1.17 22.56 4.81
C ASP A 86 2.04 21.30 4.67
N TRP A 87 2.54 20.75 5.77
CA TRP A 87 3.32 19.52 5.80
C TRP A 87 2.53 18.30 5.31
N MET A 88 1.18 18.36 5.31
CA MET A 88 0.34 17.29 4.77
C MET A 88 0.24 17.31 3.23
N ARG A 89 0.73 18.36 2.57
CA ARG A 89 0.64 18.52 1.11
C ARG A 89 1.28 17.36 0.32
N PRO A 90 2.47 16.85 0.66
CA PRO A 90 3.02 15.68 -0.02
C PRO A 90 2.14 14.42 0.13
N LEU A 91 1.41 14.28 1.25
CA LEU A 91 0.52 13.14 1.50
C LEU A 91 -0.72 13.18 0.61
N ILE A 92 -1.37 14.35 0.47
CA ILE A 92 -2.54 14.48 -0.40
C ILE A 92 -2.17 14.31 -1.88
N GLU A 93 -1.00 14.82 -2.27
CA GLU A 93 -0.45 14.66 -3.62
C GLU A 93 -0.16 13.19 -3.93
N PHE A 94 0.50 12.48 -3.01
CA PHE A 94 0.74 11.05 -3.14
C PHE A 94 -0.55 10.25 -3.25
N ARG A 95 -1.55 10.55 -2.42
CA ARG A 95 -2.86 9.89 -2.49
C ARG A 95 -3.56 10.13 -3.82
N ASN A 96 -3.52 11.36 -4.34
CA ASN A 96 -4.14 11.70 -5.61
C ASN A 96 -3.41 11.03 -6.78
N TRP A 97 -2.09 10.95 -6.71
CA TRP A 97 -1.27 10.17 -7.64
C TRP A 97 -1.62 8.67 -7.58
N LEU A 98 -1.75 8.08 -6.39
CA LEU A 98 -2.19 6.69 -6.22
C LEU A 98 -3.55 6.41 -6.85
N LYS A 99 -4.50 7.36 -6.69
CA LYS A 99 -5.83 7.26 -7.30
C LYS A 99 -5.76 7.29 -8.82
N ASP A 100 -4.87 8.10 -9.38
CA ASP A 100 -4.68 8.22 -10.84
C ASP A 100 -4.02 6.97 -11.44
N ILE A 101 -2.87 6.53 -10.91
CA ILE A 101 -2.15 5.36 -11.45
C ILE A 101 -2.95 4.06 -11.36
N ARG A 102 -3.87 3.96 -10.39
CA ARG A 102 -4.75 2.81 -10.22
C ARG A 102 -5.61 2.54 -11.45
N GLU A 103 -6.02 3.59 -12.15
CA GLU A 103 -6.92 3.52 -13.31
C GLU A 103 -6.17 3.34 -14.63
N ARG A 104 -4.83 3.40 -14.61
CA ARG A 104 -3.96 3.24 -15.77
C ARG A 104 -3.69 1.77 -16.08
N PRO A 105 -4.16 1.20 -17.21
CA PRO A 105 -3.99 -0.22 -17.52
C PRO A 105 -2.52 -0.65 -17.60
N GLU A 106 -1.63 0.21 -18.11
CA GLU A 106 -0.19 -0.04 -18.26
C GLU A 106 0.54 -0.20 -16.92
N ARG A 107 -0.08 0.23 -15.81
CA ARG A 107 0.44 0.07 -14.46
C ARG A 107 -0.01 -1.22 -13.79
N ARG A 108 -0.81 -2.06 -14.47
CA ARG A 108 -1.43 -3.26 -13.92
C ARG A 108 -1.06 -4.49 -14.73
N LEU A 109 -1.06 -5.64 -14.07
CA LEU A 109 -0.99 -6.92 -14.76
C LEU A 109 -2.32 -7.20 -15.49
N ALA A 110 -2.27 -7.89 -16.64
CA ALA A 110 -3.46 -8.22 -17.44
C ALA A 110 -4.32 -9.38 -16.85
N VAL A 111 -3.81 -10.06 -15.83
CA VAL A 111 -4.44 -11.22 -15.19
C VAL A 111 -4.63 -10.93 -13.70
N ARG A 112 -5.81 -11.25 -13.19
CA ARG A 112 -6.16 -11.11 -11.77
C ARG A 112 -5.51 -12.21 -10.93
N ARG A 113 -5.53 -12.04 -9.59
CA ARG A 113 -4.97 -13.02 -8.65
C ARG A 113 -5.69 -14.38 -8.68
N ASP A 114 -6.92 -14.43 -9.18
CA ASP A 114 -7.70 -15.65 -9.37
C ASP A 114 -7.48 -16.32 -10.74
N GLY A 115 -6.55 -15.80 -11.56
CA GLY A 115 -6.25 -16.31 -12.89
C GLY A 115 -7.20 -15.84 -14.00
N SER A 116 -8.22 -15.03 -13.68
CA SER A 116 -9.14 -14.48 -14.68
C SER A 116 -8.57 -13.27 -15.41
N ASP A 117 -9.01 -13.07 -16.66
CA ASP A 117 -8.62 -11.91 -17.47
C ASP A 117 -9.21 -10.61 -16.90
N GLY A 118 -8.41 -9.54 -16.93
CA GLY A 118 -8.82 -8.21 -16.51
C GLY A 118 -7.75 -7.51 -15.66
N PRO A 119 -8.01 -6.27 -15.21
CA PRO A 119 -7.00 -5.49 -14.50
C PRO A 119 -6.62 -6.16 -13.18
N GLY A 120 -5.43 -6.76 -13.17
CA GLY A 120 -4.82 -7.44 -12.05
C GLY A 120 -4.25 -6.49 -11.01
N PRO A 121 -3.38 -6.98 -10.11
CA PRO A 121 -2.67 -6.10 -9.19
C PRO A 121 -1.71 -5.15 -9.95
N PHE A 122 -1.16 -4.16 -9.24
CA PHE A 122 -0.10 -3.33 -9.79
C PHE A 122 1.08 -4.18 -10.28
N SER A 123 1.70 -3.76 -11.38
CA SER A 123 2.91 -4.40 -11.90
C SER A 123 4.06 -4.30 -10.88
N PRO A 124 5.05 -5.20 -10.93
CA PRO A 124 6.26 -5.12 -10.12
C PRO A 124 6.90 -3.73 -10.08
N GLU A 125 7.07 -3.10 -11.24
CA GLU A 125 7.69 -1.78 -11.43
C GLU A 125 6.85 -0.69 -10.75
N CYS A 126 5.52 -0.76 -10.92
CA CYS A 126 4.60 0.17 -10.28
C CYS A 126 4.67 0.06 -8.75
N ARG A 127 4.75 -1.15 -8.19
CA ARG A 127 4.89 -1.35 -6.75
C ARG A 127 6.23 -0.79 -6.22
N LYS A 128 7.32 -1.00 -6.96
CA LYS A 128 8.64 -0.40 -6.66
C LYS A 128 8.56 1.13 -6.64
N GLU A 129 7.93 1.73 -7.64
CA GLU A 129 7.73 3.19 -7.71
C GLU A 129 6.87 3.72 -6.54
N ILE A 130 5.79 3.02 -6.18
CA ILE A 130 4.93 3.39 -5.05
C ILE A 130 5.74 3.41 -3.74
N LEU A 131 6.51 2.35 -3.47
CA LEU A 131 7.32 2.26 -2.26
C LEU A 131 8.39 3.35 -2.22
N GLU A 132 9.10 3.58 -3.34
CA GLU A 132 10.14 4.60 -3.43
C GLU A 132 9.57 6.00 -3.15
N LYS A 133 8.43 6.36 -3.75
CA LYS A 133 7.77 7.64 -3.47
C LYS A 133 7.37 7.78 -2.01
N LEU A 134 6.87 6.70 -1.40
CA LEU A 134 6.46 6.70 0.00
C LEU A 134 7.65 6.92 0.95
N LEU A 135 8.76 6.21 0.73
CA LEU A 135 10.01 6.36 1.49
C LEU A 135 10.61 7.76 1.32
N LYS A 136 10.53 8.34 0.11
CA LYS A 136 10.94 9.72 -0.13
C LYS A 136 10.12 10.71 0.72
N ILE A 137 8.80 10.56 0.76
CA ILE A 137 7.92 11.44 1.55
C ILE A 137 8.22 11.29 3.04
N GLU A 138 8.37 10.06 3.52
CA GLU A 138 8.75 9.76 4.90
C GLU A 138 10.07 10.47 5.29
N ARG A 139 11.10 10.38 4.45
CA ARG A 139 12.38 11.08 4.65
C ARG A 139 12.20 12.60 4.66
N ASP A 140 11.47 13.14 3.68
CA ASP A 140 11.31 14.59 3.51
C ASP A 140 10.50 15.23 4.64
N LEU A 141 9.55 14.48 5.23
CA LEU A 141 8.75 14.92 6.37
C LEU A 141 9.37 14.57 7.73
N GLY A 142 10.35 13.66 7.77
CA GLY A 142 10.89 13.11 9.02
C GLY A 142 9.87 12.29 9.80
N LEU A 143 8.91 11.68 9.11
CA LEU A 143 7.82 10.89 9.70
C LEU A 143 7.92 9.43 9.25
N THR A 144 7.86 8.50 10.19
CA THR A 144 7.73 7.06 9.88
C THR A 144 6.33 6.76 9.36
N LEU A 145 6.19 6.62 8.03
CA LEU A 145 4.94 6.26 7.36
C LEU A 145 4.78 4.75 7.19
N LEU A 146 5.91 4.04 7.10
CA LEU A 146 5.97 2.58 7.16
C LEU A 146 6.85 2.14 8.32
N SER A 147 6.38 1.19 9.11
CA SER A 147 7.21 0.48 10.09
C SER A 147 8.20 -0.45 9.40
N ASP A 148 9.28 -0.81 10.10
CA ASP A 148 10.26 -1.78 9.57
C ASP A 148 9.63 -3.17 9.38
N GLU A 149 8.62 -3.52 10.18
CA GLU A 149 7.87 -4.76 10.01
C GLU A 149 7.06 -4.78 8.71
N GLU A 150 6.39 -3.66 8.39
CA GLU A 150 5.67 -3.52 7.11
C GLU A 150 6.63 -3.56 5.92
N LEU A 151 7.83 -2.99 6.03
CA LEU A 151 8.85 -3.07 4.98
C LEU A 151 9.32 -4.52 4.76
N ARG A 152 9.59 -5.27 5.84
CA ARG A 152 9.92 -6.71 5.73
C ARG A 152 8.77 -7.52 5.14
N TYR A 153 7.54 -7.18 5.50
CA TYR A 153 6.36 -7.83 4.95
C TYR A 153 6.22 -7.56 3.45
N ILE A 154 6.40 -6.31 3.01
CA ILE A 154 6.41 -5.95 1.58
C ILE A 154 7.48 -6.75 0.84
N GLN A 155 8.69 -6.83 1.40
CA GLN A 155 9.78 -7.60 0.80
C GLN A 155 9.45 -9.09 0.70
N ALA A 156 8.89 -9.68 1.76
CA ALA A 156 8.49 -11.08 1.75
C ALA A 156 7.41 -11.37 0.69
N GLU A 157 6.44 -10.47 0.53
CA GLU A 157 5.41 -10.59 -0.51
C GLU A 157 5.97 -10.36 -1.92
N TRP A 158 6.92 -9.45 -2.10
CA TRP A 158 7.56 -9.25 -3.39
C TRP A 158 8.45 -10.44 -3.75
N HIS A 159 9.23 -10.96 -2.81
CA HIS A 159 9.97 -12.21 -2.98
C HIS A 159 9.03 -13.35 -3.37
N ARG A 160 7.83 -13.41 -2.76
CA ARG A 160 6.74 -14.33 -3.12
C ARG A 160 6.31 -14.25 -4.57
N GLU A 161 6.23 -13.04 -5.12
CA GLU A 161 5.62 -12.82 -6.42
C GLU A 161 6.63 -12.63 -7.57
N PHE A 162 7.70 -11.85 -7.38
CA PHE A 162 8.59 -11.42 -8.48
C PHE A 162 10.01 -10.94 -8.08
N ASP A 163 10.32 -10.68 -6.81
CA ASP A 163 11.54 -9.93 -6.42
C ASP A 163 12.53 -10.76 -5.60
N LEU A 164 13.45 -11.45 -6.27
CA LEU A 164 14.55 -12.18 -5.62
C LEU A 164 15.71 -11.26 -5.17
N ALA A 165 15.75 -10.03 -5.67
CA ALA A 165 16.86 -9.10 -5.49
C ALA A 165 16.77 -8.27 -4.19
N GLU A 166 15.74 -8.47 -3.37
CA GLU A 166 15.47 -7.70 -2.16
C GLU A 166 15.34 -6.18 -2.42
N THR A 167 14.61 -5.81 -3.48
CA THR A 167 14.47 -4.42 -3.92
C THR A 167 13.85 -3.53 -2.85
N ALA A 168 12.84 -4.01 -2.10
CA ALA A 168 12.21 -3.21 -1.04
C ALA A 168 13.18 -2.90 0.10
N THR A 169 13.98 -3.88 0.53
CA THR A 169 15.04 -3.70 1.54
C THR A 169 16.13 -2.75 1.02
N ALA A 170 16.55 -2.90 -0.24
CA ALA A 170 17.53 -2.02 -0.85
C ALA A 170 17.04 -0.57 -0.93
N LEU A 171 15.78 -0.34 -1.35
CA LEU A 171 15.15 0.97 -1.33
C LEU A 171 15.10 1.53 0.08
N ALA A 172 14.63 0.77 1.07
CA ALA A 172 14.59 1.22 2.46
C ALA A 172 15.96 1.74 2.95
N ARG A 173 17.05 1.01 2.65
CA ARG A 173 18.43 1.43 2.98
C ARG A 173 18.85 2.72 2.30
N GLN A 174 18.50 2.90 1.03
CA GLN A 174 18.79 4.14 0.29
C GLN A 174 18.14 5.37 0.94
N TYR A 175 17.00 5.18 1.61
CA TYR A 175 16.30 6.23 2.36
C TYR A 175 16.63 6.22 3.86
N GLY A 176 17.70 5.54 4.29
CA GLY A 176 18.23 5.61 5.65
C GLY A 176 17.56 4.68 6.66
N ARG A 177 16.80 3.68 6.23
CA ARG A 177 16.20 2.66 7.10
C ARG A 177 17.12 1.45 7.24
N ASP A 178 17.27 0.93 8.45
CA ASP A 178 18.00 -0.31 8.72
C ASP A 178 17.02 -1.49 8.88
N VAL A 179 16.64 -2.07 7.75
CA VAL A 179 15.78 -3.25 7.72
C VAL A 179 16.68 -4.49 7.65
N GLN A 180 16.68 -5.29 8.72
CA GLN A 180 17.40 -6.56 8.77
C GLN A 180 16.98 -7.47 7.61
N GLU A 181 17.96 -8.06 6.92
CA GLU A 181 17.74 -9.03 5.85
C GLU A 181 17.05 -10.28 6.39
N ILE A 182 16.04 -10.76 5.67
CA ILE A 182 15.61 -12.15 5.81
C ILE A 182 16.71 -12.97 5.16
N THR A 183 17.38 -13.84 5.92
CA THR A 183 18.45 -14.71 5.39
C THR A 183 17.90 -15.62 4.30
N ILE A 184 18.15 -15.26 3.04
CA ILE A 184 17.65 -15.98 1.87
C ILE A 184 18.85 -16.41 1.02
N ILE A 185 18.80 -17.64 0.50
CA ILE A 185 19.85 -18.26 -0.31
C ILE A 185 19.88 -17.57 -1.68
N ARG A 186 20.73 -16.56 -1.83
CA ARG A 186 21.02 -15.96 -3.15
C ARG A 186 21.86 -16.91 -3.99
N LEU A 187 21.66 -16.88 -5.30
CA LEU A 187 22.68 -17.39 -6.21
C LEU A 187 23.97 -16.59 -5.97
N PRO A 188 25.13 -17.24 -5.88
CA PRO A 188 26.38 -16.50 -5.77
C PRO A 188 26.61 -15.63 -7.03
N SER A 189 27.48 -14.62 -6.90
CA SER A 189 27.61 -13.55 -7.90
C SER A 189 27.99 -14.05 -9.30
N ILE A 190 28.67 -15.18 -9.40
CA ILE A 190 29.09 -15.77 -10.68
C ILE A 190 27.88 -16.40 -11.36
N GLU A 191 27.09 -17.19 -10.63
CA GLU A 191 25.89 -17.84 -11.13
C GLU A 191 24.83 -16.82 -11.55
N GLN A 192 24.70 -15.71 -10.81
CA GLN A 192 23.83 -14.61 -11.19
C GLN A 192 24.28 -13.96 -12.51
N GLN A 193 25.59 -13.68 -12.66
CA GLN A 193 26.12 -13.09 -13.90
C GLN A 193 25.88 -14.02 -15.11
N VAL A 194 26.13 -15.31 -14.96
CA VAL A 194 25.87 -16.31 -16.02
C VAL A 194 24.39 -16.34 -16.39
N LEU A 195 23.50 -16.25 -15.40
CA LEU A 195 22.06 -16.23 -15.63
C LEU A 195 21.64 -14.98 -16.41
N ASP A 196 22.13 -13.81 -16.00
CA ASP A 196 21.84 -12.52 -16.65
C ASP A 196 22.33 -12.52 -18.12
N ASP A 197 23.52 -13.05 -18.36
CA ASP A 197 24.10 -13.19 -19.70
C ASP A 197 23.24 -14.12 -20.58
N LEU A 198 22.78 -15.26 -20.05
CA LEU A 198 21.93 -16.22 -20.76
C LEU A 198 20.51 -15.68 -21.03
N ILE A 199 19.94 -14.92 -20.08
CA ILE A 199 18.66 -14.24 -20.25
C ILE A 199 18.75 -13.27 -21.43
N ALA A 200 19.83 -12.48 -21.49
CA ALA A 200 20.08 -11.53 -22.57
C ALA A 200 20.33 -12.24 -23.91
N GLU A 201 21.15 -13.29 -23.94
CA GLU A 201 21.49 -14.04 -25.15
C GLU A 201 20.25 -14.69 -25.79
N HIS A 202 19.39 -15.30 -24.97
CA HIS A 202 18.24 -16.06 -25.45
C HIS A 202 16.94 -15.25 -25.48
N ALA A 203 16.98 -13.95 -25.17
CA ALA A 203 15.81 -13.07 -25.07
C ALA A 203 14.67 -13.69 -24.24
N VAL A 204 15.02 -14.39 -23.16
CA VAL A 204 14.06 -15.03 -22.27
C VAL A 204 13.46 -13.96 -21.37
N ASN A 205 12.16 -14.07 -21.08
CA ASN A 205 11.50 -13.17 -20.14
C ASN A 205 12.16 -13.30 -18.74
N PRO A 206 12.83 -12.25 -18.22
CA PRO A 206 13.52 -12.32 -16.92
C PRO A 206 12.58 -12.70 -15.77
N ASP A 207 11.34 -12.19 -15.78
CA ASP A 207 10.33 -12.49 -14.77
C ASP A 207 9.95 -13.97 -14.75
N LEU A 208 9.99 -14.66 -15.90
CA LEU A 208 9.75 -16.10 -15.95
C LEU A 208 10.90 -16.85 -15.28
N VAL A 209 12.14 -16.46 -15.55
CA VAL A 209 13.33 -17.12 -15.00
C VAL A 209 13.38 -16.99 -13.48
N ASP A 210 13.15 -15.79 -12.94
CA ASP A 210 13.09 -15.56 -11.50
C ASP A 210 11.99 -16.40 -10.84
N ARG A 211 10.81 -16.47 -11.48
CA ARG A 211 9.72 -17.31 -11.00
C ARG A 211 10.08 -18.80 -11.04
N LEU A 212 10.82 -19.29 -12.04
CA LEU A 212 11.23 -20.70 -12.10
C LEU A 212 12.31 -21.03 -11.06
N LEU A 213 13.30 -20.15 -10.89
CA LEU A 213 14.33 -20.30 -9.86
C LEU A 213 13.71 -20.35 -8.47
N ARG A 214 12.69 -19.52 -8.23
CA ARG A 214 11.95 -19.54 -6.99
C ARG A 214 11.35 -20.94 -6.68
N LEU A 215 10.71 -21.56 -7.67
CA LEU A 215 10.10 -22.88 -7.49
C LEU A 215 11.13 -23.91 -7.05
N VAL A 216 12.28 -23.92 -7.72
CA VAL A 216 13.31 -24.94 -7.51
C VAL A 216 14.09 -24.68 -6.22
N LEU A 217 14.40 -23.43 -5.91
CA LEU A 217 15.25 -23.07 -4.77
C LEU A 217 14.48 -23.02 -3.44
N TYR A 218 13.17 -22.75 -3.48
CA TYR A 218 12.35 -22.56 -2.28
C TYR A 218 11.18 -23.53 -2.19
N ASP A 219 10.23 -23.43 -3.11
CA ASP A 219 8.93 -24.11 -2.98
C ASP A 219 9.08 -25.65 -3.08
N TYR A 220 10.06 -26.11 -3.86
CA TYR A 220 10.34 -27.52 -4.14
C TYR A 220 11.81 -27.89 -3.93
N LYS A 221 12.45 -27.33 -2.88
CA LYS A 221 13.86 -27.59 -2.56
C LYS A 221 14.21 -29.07 -2.37
N ASP A 222 13.28 -29.87 -1.84
CA ASP A 222 13.42 -31.32 -1.72
C ASP A 222 12.41 -32.05 -2.62
N LEU A 223 12.92 -32.59 -3.72
CA LEU A 223 12.14 -33.35 -4.70
C LEU A 223 11.88 -34.81 -4.27
N ASN A 224 12.45 -35.26 -3.15
CA ASN A 224 12.21 -36.61 -2.63
C ASN A 224 10.90 -36.68 -1.84
N LEU A 225 10.34 -35.54 -1.43
CA LEU A 225 9.02 -35.48 -0.81
C LEU A 225 7.94 -35.91 -1.82
N TYR A 226 7.03 -36.77 -1.35
CA TYR A 226 6.00 -37.37 -2.19
C TYR A 226 5.09 -36.28 -2.79
N GLY A 227 4.89 -36.34 -4.11
CA GLY A 227 4.05 -35.40 -4.84
C GLY A 227 4.76 -34.13 -5.35
N ASN A 228 5.93 -33.77 -4.80
CA ASN A 228 6.63 -32.54 -5.16
C ASN A 228 7.05 -32.48 -6.64
N LYS A 229 7.50 -33.60 -7.22
CA LYS A 229 7.87 -33.64 -8.65
C LYS A 229 6.68 -33.32 -9.56
N ALA A 230 5.52 -33.91 -9.28
CA ALA A 230 4.31 -33.71 -10.08
C ALA A 230 3.71 -32.31 -9.88
N ALA A 231 3.82 -31.75 -8.67
CA ALA A 231 3.37 -30.40 -8.36
C ALA A 231 4.28 -29.34 -9.01
N LEU A 232 5.60 -29.50 -8.89
CA LEU A 232 6.59 -28.65 -9.56
C LEU A 232 6.35 -28.60 -11.08
N GLN A 233 6.20 -29.77 -11.72
CA GLN A 233 5.97 -29.83 -13.16
C GLN A 233 4.70 -29.07 -13.60
N ARG A 234 3.64 -29.15 -12.79
CA ARG A 234 2.38 -28.43 -13.05
C ARG A 234 2.57 -26.91 -12.92
N GLU A 235 3.23 -26.46 -11.86
CA GLU A 235 3.47 -25.03 -11.63
C GLU A 235 4.44 -24.41 -12.64
N ILE A 236 5.45 -25.16 -13.11
CA ILE A 236 6.32 -24.73 -14.21
C ILE A 236 5.48 -24.50 -15.46
N ALA A 237 4.61 -25.46 -15.83
CA ALA A 237 3.77 -25.35 -17.01
C ALA A 237 2.83 -24.13 -16.94
N GLU A 238 2.18 -23.92 -15.80
CA GLU A 238 1.28 -22.79 -15.56
C GLU A 238 2.01 -21.44 -15.70
N ARG A 239 3.21 -21.31 -15.12
CA ARG A 239 3.99 -20.06 -15.19
C ARG A 239 4.47 -19.76 -16.61
N ILE A 240 4.83 -20.79 -17.39
CA ILE A 240 5.17 -20.64 -18.82
C ILE A 240 3.95 -20.16 -19.60
N GLU A 241 2.77 -20.78 -19.41
CA GLU A 241 1.54 -20.36 -20.10
C GLU A 241 1.16 -18.91 -19.80
N ILE A 242 1.28 -18.49 -18.53
CA ILE A 242 1.02 -17.09 -18.13
C ILE A 242 2.00 -16.14 -18.82
N SER A 243 3.30 -16.48 -18.86
CA SER A 243 4.32 -15.63 -19.50
C SER A 243 4.09 -15.49 -21.02
N LEU A 244 3.65 -16.56 -21.69
CA LEU A 244 3.29 -16.52 -23.11
C LEU A 244 2.08 -15.60 -23.36
N LYS A 245 1.01 -15.72 -22.55
CA LYS A 245 -0.18 -14.85 -22.65
C LYS A 245 0.14 -13.37 -22.43
N GLN A 246 1.04 -13.07 -21.50
CA GLN A 246 1.49 -11.70 -21.24
C GLN A 246 2.22 -11.12 -22.47
N THR A 247 3.14 -11.87 -23.05
CA THR A 247 3.92 -11.48 -24.24
C THR A 247 3.02 -11.21 -25.46
N ASP A 248 2.02 -12.06 -25.70
CA ASP A 248 1.06 -11.89 -26.78
C ASP A 248 0.16 -10.65 -26.61
N SER A 249 -0.17 -10.26 -25.37
CA SER A 249 -0.99 -9.07 -25.11
C SER A 249 -0.22 -7.76 -25.35
N PHE A 250 1.09 -7.74 -25.02
CA PHE A 250 1.97 -6.62 -25.33
C PHE A 250 2.20 -6.46 -26.83
N ALA A 251 2.32 -7.57 -27.58
CA ALA A 251 2.49 -7.54 -29.03
C ALA A 251 1.25 -7.03 -29.80
N ARG A 252 0.05 -7.11 -29.19
CA ARG A 252 -1.22 -6.65 -29.81
C ARG A 252 -1.64 -5.23 -29.43
N SER A 253 -0.97 -4.62 -28.46
CA SER A 253 -1.26 -3.27 -27.95
C SER A 253 -0.23 -2.21 -28.35
N GLY A 254 0.78 -2.61 -29.13
CA GLY A 254 1.77 -1.73 -29.78
C GLY A 254 1.45 -1.42 -31.23
#